data_AF-A0A9E0STG1-F1
#
_entry.id   AF-A0A9E0STG1-F1
#
_cell.length_a   1.000
_cell.length_b   1.000
_cell.length_c   1.000
_cell.angle_alpha   90.00
_cell.angle_beta   90.00
_cell.angle_gamma   90.00
#
_symmetry.space_group_name_H-M   'P 1'
#
loop_
_entity.id
_entity.type
_entity.pdbx_description
1 polymer ?
#
loop_
_entity_poly.entity_id
_entity_poly.type
_entity_poly.pdbx_seq_one_letter_code
_entity_poly.pdbx_strand_id
1 'polypeptide(L)'
;MATKKSVPIVKVVQSSREAMAVTGYMTRVSLQASDGDFFVVLPDVDVPQIRMRVRKADVAEIRKGHAKGDMVLAQLILVDGAKVESVTETLATDDGMKAFHDPVLNRVRQEAVAKKIMM
;
A
#
# COMPACT_ATOMS: atom_id res chain seq x y z
N MET A 1 -20.90 -50.43 -29.84
CA MET A 1 -19.91 -49.35 -29.67
C MET A 1 -20.66 -48.04 -29.50
N ALA A 2 -20.64 -47.43 -28.31
CA ALA A 2 -21.33 -46.16 -28.04
C ALA A 2 -20.28 -45.06 -27.80
N THR A 3 -20.19 -44.11 -28.72
CA THR A 3 -19.31 -42.94 -28.62
C THR A 3 -19.93 -41.90 -27.69
N LYS A 4 -19.40 -41.80 -26.46
CA LYS A 4 -19.69 -40.68 -25.56
C LYS A 4 -19.09 -39.41 -26.17
N LYS A 5 -19.92 -38.54 -26.74
CA LYS A 5 -19.53 -37.16 -27.05
C LYS A 5 -19.27 -36.43 -25.73
N SER A 6 -18.02 -36.09 -25.48
CA SER A 6 -17.61 -35.19 -24.40
C SER A 6 -18.17 -33.79 -24.68
N VAL A 7 -18.97 -33.29 -23.76
CA VAL A 7 -19.47 -31.91 -23.78
C VAL A 7 -18.29 -30.99 -23.44
N PRO A 8 -18.01 -29.93 -24.23
CA PRO A 8 -16.97 -28.98 -23.87
C PRO A 8 -17.40 -28.21 -22.62
N ILE A 9 -16.59 -28.31 -21.56
CA ILE A 9 -16.71 -27.45 -20.38
C ILE A 9 -16.29 -26.05 -20.82
N VAL A 10 -17.27 -25.22 -21.17
CA VAL A 10 -17.04 -23.78 -21.38
C VAL A 10 -16.70 -23.20 -20.02
N LYS A 11 -15.40 -23.02 -19.74
CA LYS A 11 -14.95 -22.16 -18.63
C LYS A 11 -15.47 -20.76 -18.93
N VAL A 12 -16.57 -20.39 -18.32
CA VAL A 12 -17.00 -19.01 -18.22
C VAL A 12 -15.93 -18.30 -17.40
N VAL A 13 -14.93 -17.74 -18.08
CA VAL A 13 -14.05 -16.76 -17.48
C VAL A 13 -14.95 -15.56 -17.26
N GLN A 14 -15.49 -15.47 -16.04
CA GLN A 14 -16.25 -14.35 -15.56
C GLN A 14 -15.33 -13.14 -15.71
N SER A 15 -15.50 -12.40 -16.80
CA SER A 15 -14.85 -11.11 -17.00
C SER A 15 -15.49 -10.17 -15.99
N SER A 16 -15.00 -10.23 -14.75
CA SER A 16 -15.14 -9.14 -13.81
C SER A 16 -14.56 -7.92 -14.53
N ARG A 17 -15.44 -6.99 -14.94
CA ARG A 17 -15.03 -5.67 -15.43
C ARG A 17 -14.01 -5.15 -14.43
N GLU A 18 -12.77 -4.94 -14.86
CA GLU A 18 -11.71 -4.40 -14.01
C GLU A 18 -12.16 -3.01 -13.57
N ALA A 19 -12.68 -2.89 -12.35
CA ALA A 19 -13.24 -1.64 -11.86
C ALA A 19 -12.12 -0.66 -11.49
N MET A 20 -10.98 -1.18 -11.02
CA MET A 20 -9.84 -0.40 -10.57
C MET A 20 -8.59 -1.29 -10.45
N ALA A 21 -7.40 -0.70 -10.66
CA ALA A 21 -6.13 -1.38 -10.44
C ALA A 21 -5.18 -0.49 -9.63
N VAL A 22 -4.45 -1.10 -8.69
CA VAL A 22 -3.40 -0.45 -7.90
C VAL A 22 -2.06 -0.99 -8.35
N THR A 23 -1.19 -0.12 -8.84
CA THR A 23 0.14 -0.48 -9.32
C THR A 23 1.22 0.08 -8.40
N GLY A 24 2.20 -0.74 -8.07
CA GLY A 24 3.39 -0.31 -7.35
C GLY A 24 4.26 -1.48 -6.93
N TYR A 25 5.27 -1.21 -6.13
CA TYR A 25 6.23 -2.18 -5.67
C TYR A 25 5.78 -2.87 -4.38
N MET A 26 5.96 -4.17 -4.34
CA MET A 26 5.68 -5.01 -3.16
C MET A 26 6.87 -5.89 -2.85
N THR A 27 7.06 -6.25 -1.58
CA THR A 27 8.09 -7.25 -1.24
C THR A 27 7.68 -8.61 -1.79
N ARG A 28 8.66 -9.42 -2.22
CA ARG A 28 8.39 -10.81 -2.64
C ARG A 28 7.66 -11.62 -1.58
N VAL A 29 8.00 -11.37 -0.31
CA VAL A 29 7.35 -12.00 0.84
C VAL A 29 5.88 -11.60 0.92
N SER A 30 5.52 -10.33 0.74
CA SER A 30 4.12 -9.88 0.78
C SER A 30 3.26 -10.52 -0.32
N LEU A 31 3.85 -10.80 -1.48
CA LEU A 31 3.19 -11.50 -2.59
C LEU A 31 3.01 -13.01 -2.36
N GLN A 32 3.74 -13.60 -1.41
CA GLN A 32 3.71 -15.03 -1.10
C GLN A 32 3.03 -15.33 0.24
N ALA A 33 3.01 -14.36 1.15
CA ALA A 33 2.43 -14.50 2.47
C ALA A 33 0.91 -14.64 2.38
N SER A 34 0.40 -15.79 2.82
CA SER A 34 -1.02 -15.96 3.15
C SER A 34 -1.45 -15.07 4.32
N ASP A 35 -0.51 -14.78 5.21
CA ASP A 35 -0.80 -14.18 6.50
C ASP A 35 -0.89 -12.65 6.40
N GLY A 36 -1.85 -12.08 7.12
CA GLY A 36 -2.19 -10.65 7.12
C GLY A 36 -3.34 -10.28 6.17
N ASP A 37 -4.14 -9.30 6.58
CA ASP A 37 -5.40 -8.91 5.89
C ASP A 37 -5.18 -7.99 4.67
N PHE A 38 -3.97 -7.42 4.52
CA PHE A 38 -3.69 -6.39 3.54
C PHE A 38 -2.46 -6.70 2.69
N PHE A 39 -2.53 -6.29 1.43
CA PHE A 39 -1.37 -6.02 0.61
C PHE A 39 -0.88 -4.59 0.87
N VAL A 40 0.43 -4.44 1.02
CA VAL A 40 1.10 -3.14 1.13
C VAL A 40 1.84 -2.89 -0.18
N VAL A 41 1.43 -1.85 -0.89
CA VAL A 41 1.97 -1.44 -2.17
C VAL A 41 2.67 -0.09 -2.00
N LEU A 42 3.94 -0.05 -2.36
CA LEU A 42 4.72 1.18 -2.45
C LEU A 42 4.53 1.78 -3.86
N PRO A 43 3.95 2.98 -4.00
CA PRO A 43 3.80 3.60 -5.32
C PRO A 43 5.16 3.86 -5.98
N ASP A 44 6.17 4.15 -5.18
CA ASP A 44 7.57 4.30 -5.59
C ASP A 44 8.49 3.65 -4.54
N VAL A 45 9.57 3.01 -4.99
CA VAL A 45 10.60 2.45 -4.11
C VAL A 45 11.41 3.52 -3.40
N ASP A 46 11.53 4.71 -3.99
CA ASP A 46 12.35 5.79 -3.44
C ASP A 46 11.56 6.64 -2.42
N VAL A 47 10.26 6.37 -2.24
CA VAL A 47 9.36 7.09 -1.32
C VAL A 47 8.67 6.11 -0.34
N PRO A 48 9.42 5.47 0.57
CA PRO A 48 8.92 4.37 1.43
C PRO A 48 7.87 4.81 2.47
N GLN A 49 7.76 6.12 2.69
CA GLN A 49 6.82 6.77 3.59
C GLN A 49 5.39 6.77 3.06
N ILE A 50 5.18 6.64 1.76
CA ILE A 50 3.84 6.54 1.17
C ILE A 50 3.55 5.06 0.91
N ARG A 51 2.50 4.53 1.52
CA ARG A 51 2.09 3.13 1.40
C ARG A 51 0.62 3.08 1.03
N MET A 52 0.27 2.26 0.05
CA MET A 52 -1.12 1.93 -0.26
C MET A 52 -1.43 0.58 0.36
N ARG A 53 -2.53 0.52 1.11
CA ARG A 53 -3.06 -0.71 1.69
C ARG A 53 -4.32 -1.12 0.96
N VAL A 54 -4.34 -2.35 0.51
CA VAL A 54 -5.48 -2.96 -0.16
C VAL A 54 -5.82 -4.24 0.59
N ARG A 55 -7.10 -4.47 0.92
CA ARG A 55 -7.50 -5.73 1.56
C ARG A 55 -7.27 -6.88 0.59
N LYS A 56 -6.66 -7.98 1.04
CA LYS A 56 -6.42 -9.14 0.17
C LYS A 56 -7.71 -9.72 -0.41
N ALA A 57 -8.80 -9.67 0.35
CA ALA A 57 -10.13 -10.13 -0.07
C ALA A 57 -10.72 -9.30 -1.22
N ASP A 58 -10.27 -8.06 -1.40
CA ASP A 58 -10.75 -7.15 -2.44
C ASP A 58 -9.92 -7.25 -3.73
N VAL A 59 -8.90 -8.13 -3.77
CA VAL A 59 -8.05 -8.35 -4.94
C VAL A 59 -8.53 -9.54 -5.75
N ALA A 60 -8.93 -9.29 -6.99
CA ALA A 60 -9.36 -10.31 -7.93
C ALA A 60 -8.19 -11.00 -8.63
N GLU A 61 -7.15 -10.23 -8.99
CA GLU A 61 -5.99 -10.74 -9.73
C GLU A 61 -4.72 -9.97 -9.35
N ILE A 62 -3.58 -10.64 -9.35
CA ILE A 62 -2.26 -10.02 -9.15
C ILE A 62 -1.40 -10.28 -10.38
N ARG A 63 -1.05 -9.21 -11.09
CA ARG A 63 -0.11 -9.23 -12.20
C ARG A 63 1.26 -8.80 -11.71
N LYS A 64 2.28 -9.61 -11.99
CA LYS A 64 3.67 -9.34 -11.56
C LYS A 64 4.50 -8.89 -12.76
N GLY A 65 5.23 -7.80 -12.57
CA GLY A 65 6.15 -7.21 -13.53
C GLY A 65 7.61 -7.40 -13.12
N HIS A 66 8.43 -6.40 -13.45
CA HIS A 66 9.87 -6.44 -13.20
C HIS A 66 10.20 -6.45 -11.70
N ALA A 67 11.29 -7.13 -11.33
CA ALA A 67 11.80 -7.17 -9.97
C ALA A 67 13.00 -6.23 -9.82
N LYS A 68 13.03 -5.43 -8.75
CA LYS A 68 14.15 -4.56 -8.36
C LYS A 68 14.62 -4.98 -6.97
N GLY A 69 15.68 -5.78 -6.89
CA GLY A 69 16.11 -6.41 -5.64
C GLY A 69 15.02 -7.33 -5.06
N ASP A 70 14.66 -7.11 -3.79
CA ASP A 70 13.63 -7.88 -3.08
C ASP A 70 12.19 -7.39 -3.36
N MET A 71 12.06 -6.34 -4.16
CA MET A 71 10.79 -5.75 -4.55
C MET A 71 10.36 -6.23 -5.93
N VAL A 72 9.07 -6.39 -6.13
CA VAL A 72 8.44 -6.76 -7.40
C VAL A 72 7.40 -5.71 -7.72
N LEU A 73 7.47 -5.14 -8.92
CA LEU A 73 6.40 -4.32 -9.45
C LEU A 73 5.17 -5.22 -9.62
N ALA A 74 4.07 -4.88 -8.96
CA ALA A 74 2.83 -5.62 -9.00
C ALA A 74 1.67 -4.68 -9.36
N GLN A 75 0.71 -5.21 -10.09
CA GLN A 75 -0.57 -4.58 -10.34
C GLN A 75 -1.66 -5.46 -9.71
N LEU A 76 -2.33 -4.91 -8.71
CA LEU A 76 -3.47 -5.53 -8.03
C LEU A 76 -4.75 -5.10 -8.75
N ILE A 77 -5.41 -6.03 -9.42
CA ILE A 77 -6.72 -5.82 -10.02
C ILE A 77 -7.76 -6.03 -8.94
N LEU A 78 -8.62 -5.03 -8.74
CA LEU A 78 -9.56 -5.00 -7.64
C LEU A 78 -10.97 -5.39 -8.08
N VAL A 79 -11.72 -5.97 -7.15
CA VAL A 79 -13.17 -6.15 -7.32
C VAL A 79 -13.87 -4.79 -7.29
N ASP A 80 -15.07 -4.73 -7.87
CA ASP A 80 -15.87 -3.49 -7.86
C ASP A 80 -16.23 -3.07 -6.42
N GLY A 81 -16.09 -1.78 -6.11
CA GLY A 81 -16.29 -1.23 -4.77
C GLY A 81 -15.16 -1.46 -3.77
N ALA A 82 -14.01 -2.02 -4.19
CA ALA A 82 -12.84 -2.21 -3.35
C ALA A 82 -12.32 -0.90 -2.75
N LYS A 83 -11.89 -0.94 -1.48
CA LYS A 83 -11.30 0.23 -0.81
C LYS A 83 -9.77 0.16 -0.84
N VAL A 84 -9.16 1.29 -1.18
CA VAL A 84 -7.71 1.49 -1.13
C VAL A 84 -7.43 2.57 -0.10
N GLU A 85 -6.59 2.25 0.88
CA GLU A 85 -6.17 3.18 1.92
C GLU A 85 -4.77 3.70 1.59
N SER A 86 -4.59 5.01 1.44
CA SER A 86 -3.27 5.62 1.34
C SER A 86 -2.80 6.03 2.75
N VAL A 87 -1.72 5.42 3.21
CA VAL A 87 -1.08 5.71 4.50
C VAL A 87 0.20 6.46 4.23
N THR A 88 0.36 7.62 4.88
CA THR A 88 1.64 8.34 4.91
C THR A 88 2.24 8.18 6.29
N GLU A 89 3.40 7.52 6.38
CA GLU A 89 4.17 7.46 7.62
C GLU A 89 4.89 8.80 7.80
N THR A 90 4.46 9.56 8.80
CA THR A 90 5.11 10.80 9.20
C THR A 90 5.97 10.56 10.43
N LEU A 91 7.13 11.23 10.49
CA LEU A 91 7.98 11.27 11.68
C LEU A 91 7.40 12.15 12.80
N ALA A 92 6.26 12.79 12.55
CA ALA A 92 5.52 13.55 13.55
C ALA A 92 4.93 12.58 14.59
N THR A 93 5.70 12.32 15.64
CA THR A 93 5.20 11.59 16.82
C THR A 93 4.13 12.44 17.51
N ASP A 94 3.16 11.80 18.18
CA ASP A 94 2.12 12.51 18.93
C ASP A 94 2.71 13.50 19.93
N ASP A 95 3.83 13.14 20.54
CA ASP A 95 4.55 14.01 21.48
C ASP A 95 5.27 15.17 20.77
N GLY A 96 5.81 14.94 19.57
CA GLY A 96 6.38 15.99 18.72
C GLY A 96 5.31 16.99 18.24
N MET A 97 4.12 16.50 17.91
CA MET A 97 2.97 17.33 17.52
C MET A 97 2.40 18.12 18.69
N LYS A 98 2.29 17.50 19.88
CA LYS A 98 1.91 18.22 21.10
C LYS A 98 2.89 19.34 21.43
N ALA A 99 4.20 19.08 21.34
CA ALA A 99 5.22 20.09 21.60
C ALA A 99 5.20 21.23 20.56
N PHE A 100 4.82 20.95 19.31
CA PHE A 100 4.65 21.98 18.27
C PHE A 100 3.43 22.88 18.52
N HIS A 101 2.37 22.34 19.11
CA HIS A 101 1.13 23.08 19.41
C HIS A 101 1.07 23.64 20.84
N ASP A 102 2.05 23.34 21.70
CA ASP A 102 2.12 23.88 23.06
C ASP A 102 2.71 25.31 23.03
N PRO A 103 1.90 26.35 23.35
CA PRO A 103 2.35 27.75 23.31
C PRO A 103 3.41 28.07 24.37
N VAL A 104 3.48 27.30 25.46
CA VAL A 104 4.46 27.48 26.54
C VAL A 104 5.82 26.91 26.11
N LEU A 105 5.85 25.68 25.58
CA LEU A 105 7.09 25.08 25.09
C LEU A 105 7.68 25.84 23.89
N ASN A 106 6.82 26.36 23.01
CA ASN A 106 7.28 27.21 21.91
C ASN A 106 7.90 28.52 22.41
N ARG A 107 7.33 29.15 23.44
CA ARG A 107 7.90 30.37 24.05
C ARG A 107 9.26 30.08 24.67
N VAL A 108 9.38 29.03 25.47
CA VAL A 108 10.65 28.64 26.12
C VAL A 108 11.73 28.30 25.08
N ARG A 109 11.37 27.61 23.99
CA ARG A 109 12.30 27.30 22.89
C ARG A 109 12.74 28.56 22.15
N GLN A 110 11.82 29.48 21.84
CA GLN A 110 12.16 30.75 21.18
C GLN A 110 13.08 31.61 22.05
N GLU A 111 12.82 31.69 23.36
CA GLU A 111 13.68 32.40 24.31
C GLU A 111 15.08 31.77 24.41
N ALA A 112 15.17 30.43 24.43
CA ALA A 112 16.44 29.71 24.45
C ALA A 112 17.24 29.91 23.15
N VAL A 113 16.59 29.93 21.99
CA VAL A 113 17.22 30.20 20.68
C VAL A 113 17.68 31.65 20.59
N ALA A 114 16.83 32.61 21.00
CA ALA A 114 17.19 34.03 21.01
C ALA A 114 18.42 34.30 21.89
N LYS A 115 18.49 33.67 23.06
CA LYS A 115 19.64 33.78 23.98
C LYS A 115 20.93 33.19 23.39
N LYS A 116 20.83 32.13 22.58
CA LYS A 116 21.97 31.48 21.92
C LYS A 116 22.51 32.28 20.73
N ILE A 117 21.69 33.10 20.09
CA ILE A 117 22.10 33.99 18.97
C ILE A 117 22.73 35.28 19.50
N MET A 118 22.39 35.70 20.73
CA MET A 118 22.92 36.90 21.38
C MET A 118 24.26 36.68 22.12
N MET A 119 24.79 35.45 22.13
CA MET A 119 26.14 35.11 22.61
C MET A 119 27.07 34.88 21.43
#